data_AF-A0A069ZQ90-F1
#
_entry.id   AF-A0A069ZQ90-F1
#
_cell.length_a   1.000
_cell.length_b   1.000
_cell.length_c   1.000
_cell.angle_alpha   90.00
_cell.angle_beta   90.00
_cell.angle_gamma   90.00
#
_symmetry.space_group_name_H-M   'P 1'
#
loop_
_entity.id
_entity.type
_entity.pdbx_description
1 polymer ?
#
loop_
_entity_poly.entity_id
_entity_poly.type
_entity_poly.pdbx_seq_one_letter_code
_entity_poly.pdbx_strand_id
1 'polypeptide(L)'
;MKKLFMLLAVVGIFASCSKETPVVSTEPKAQDQEAPITLSDGGADGEEGIRLSLRLDVENFEEVAGGFDAAQQARAVIPHINTGAANKKLIDLRAYVDGVGPAKDRLMGMIYLYNKGGEVVPFNAPFRVYNDGKSIGYDGLVSGFPEGSGYRKIFDRMVAVHMRDCYVSVIIGNNPWGLNFTNKGPHVITSWDDNVELPKNFVMLKSEHNAVGWRYTKGGKVHEISTAGNVRMKLKMMGYLMMARIHNTFPQYVMRINPTSQTPYTDASGSKGYRALRPDLRTYLDVSSTLSVALDQQLDFRIDNQSKKGHFYMQSGGARNANFIPGGGYLTYNKVLQVPVSTTPAGELPAKGDMVVAMYFPQVDDYGSVGIRLADNYFYDGSAFSLAPGIGYQTLGTLVDKFQKFKPTVGTSAPYRRGVDNKVYYPVFEVGPKTMSSTRPVKNPILSTYINKTKGIQWEAIP
;
A
#
# COMPACT_ATOMS: atom_id res chain seq x y z
N MET A 1 50.14 -10.45 48.16
CA MET A 1 49.89 -11.65 49.00
C MET A 1 48.44 -12.08 48.82
N LYS A 2 48.19 -13.41 48.74
CA LYS A 2 47.01 -14.18 49.23
C LYS A 2 45.60 -13.68 48.83
N LYS A 3 44.76 -14.48 48.15
CA LYS A 3 43.91 -15.60 48.68
C LYS A 3 43.01 -15.10 49.84
N LEU A 4 41.70 -15.41 49.96
CA LEU A 4 40.88 -16.49 49.39
C LEU A 4 39.37 -16.16 49.57
N PHE A 5 38.50 -16.64 48.66
CA PHE A 5 37.11 -17.14 48.83
C PHE A 5 36.22 -16.65 49.99
N MET A 6 34.94 -16.43 49.67
CA MET A 6 33.85 -16.99 50.49
C MET A 6 32.76 -17.58 49.60
N LEU A 7 32.32 -18.79 49.93
CA LEU A 7 31.27 -19.55 49.25
C LEU A 7 30.23 -19.89 50.31
N LEU A 8 28.94 -19.68 50.01
CA LEU A 8 27.86 -20.27 50.81
C LEU A 8 26.78 -20.79 49.87
N ALA A 9 26.57 -22.11 49.90
CA ALA A 9 25.47 -22.77 49.23
C ALA A 9 24.39 -23.10 50.26
N VAL A 10 23.12 -22.95 49.87
CA VAL A 10 21.98 -23.57 50.55
C VAL A 10 21.15 -24.28 49.49
N VAL A 11 20.79 -25.53 49.75
CA VAL A 11 20.10 -26.44 48.82
C VAL A 11 18.74 -26.82 49.38
N GLY A 12 17.72 -26.80 48.52
CA GLY A 12 16.44 -27.50 48.69
C GLY A 12 15.24 -26.62 49.07
N ILE A 13 14.00 -27.00 48.72
CA ILE A 13 13.55 -28.12 47.86
C ILE A 13 12.13 -27.80 47.32
N PHE A 14 11.81 -28.31 46.12
CA PHE A 14 10.52 -28.37 45.40
C PHE A 14 9.26 -27.62 45.91
N ALA A 15 8.71 -26.78 45.02
CA ALA A 15 7.26 -26.70 44.80
C ALA A 15 6.98 -26.44 43.29
N SER A 16 6.06 -27.21 42.72
CA SER A 16 5.75 -27.23 41.28
C SER A 16 4.90 -26.04 40.83
N CYS A 17 5.28 -25.40 39.73
CA CYS A 17 4.35 -24.65 38.87
C CYS A 17 4.83 -24.69 37.43
N SER A 18 3.91 -25.03 36.51
CA SER A 18 4.20 -25.24 35.09
C SER A 18 4.80 -24.00 34.44
N LYS A 19 5.94 -24.16 33.77
CA LYS A 19 6.40 -23.25 32.72
C LYS A 19 6.50 -24.05 31.43
N GLU A 20 5.46 -23.93 30.62
CA GLU A 20 5.58 -24.20 29.20
C GLU A 20 6.75 -23.35 28.67
N THR A 21 7.71 -24.03 28.03
CA THR A 21 8.74 -23.34 27.25
C THR A 21 8.04 -22.45 26.23
N PRO A 22 8.34 -21.13 26.17
CA PRO A 22 7.84 -20.33 25.07
C PRO A 22 8.34 -20.96 23.78
N VAL A 23 7.42 -21.31 22.88
CA VAL A 23 7.76 -21.81 21.56
C VAL A 23 8.52 -20.70 20.85
N VAL A 24 9.84 -20.82 20.82
CA VAL A 24 10.72 -19.93 20.05
C VAL A 24 10.23 -20.04 18.62
N SER A 25 9.70 -18.94 18.08
CA SER A 25 9.40 -18.85 16.66
C SER A 25 10.70 -19.06 15.92
N THR A 26 10.83 -20.20 15.26
CA THR A 26 11.91 -20.45 14.32
C THR A 26 11.71 -19.54 13.12
N GLU A 27 12.22 -18.31 13.23
CA GLU A 27 12.47 -17.46 12.07
C GLU A 27 13.25 -18.29 11.05
N PRO A 28 12.84 -18.33 9.77
CA PRO A 28 13.64 -18.97 8.74
C PRO A 28 15.02 -18.33 8.75
N LYS A 29 16.07 -19.14 8.96
CA LYS A 29 17.44 -18.64 8.93
C LYS A 29 17.65 -17.86 7.63
N ALA A 30 17.94 -16.57 7.76
CA ALA A 30 18.52 -15.81 6.67
C ALA A 30 19.78 -16.57 6.22
N GLN A 31 19.82 -16.91 4.93
CA GLN A 31 20.96 -17.53 4.28
C GLN A 31 22.18 -16.62 4.51
N ASP A 32 23.39 -17.19 4.73
CA ASP A 32 24.61 -16.45 5.12
C ASP A 32 25.06 -15.39 4.10
N GLN A 33 24.36 -14.25 4.08
CA GLN A 33 24.63 -13.08 3.27
C GLN A 33 25.29 -12.01 4.13
N GLU A 34 26.42 -11.49 3.66
CA GLU A 34 27.08 -10.34 4.26
C GLU A 34 26.08 -9.15 4.29
N ALA A 35 26.07 -8.38 5.39
CA ALA A 35 25.11 -7.29 5.54
C ALA A 35 25.39 -6.14 4.54
N PRO A 36 24.37 -5.41 4.05
CA PRO A 36 24.58 -4.30 3.11
C PRO A 36 25.48 -3.21 3.68
N ILE A 37 26.40 -2.71 2.85
CA ILE A 37 27.37 -1.67 3.24
C ILE A 37 26.64 -0.33 3.41
N THR A 38 26.81 0.33 4.56
CA THR A 38 26.19 1.64 4.80
C THR A 38 27.08 2.76 4.28
N LEU A 39 26.56 3.52 3.31
CA LEU A 39 27.24 4.68 2.73
C LEU A 39 27.03 5.95 3.58
N SER A 40 27.98 6.88 3.50
CA SER A 40 27.87 8.19 4.17
C SER A 40 26.79 9.08 3.53
N ASP A 41 26.34 10.08 4.31
CA ASP A 41 25.27 11.05 3.99
C ASP A 41 25.61 12.07 2.89
N GLY A 42 26.83 11.97 2.36
CA GLY A 42 27.44 12.85 1.37
C GLY A 42 27.82 14.19 2.00
N GLY A 43 29.10 14.54 2.02
CA GLY A 43 29.54 15.80 2.63
C GLY A 43 31.03 16.11 2.49
N ALA A 44 31.89 15.08 2.46
CA ALA A 44 33.32 15.27 2.28
C ALA A 44 33.68 15.66 0.84
N ASP A 45 33.77 16.96 0.56
CA ASP A 45 34.55 17.47 -0.56
C ASP A 45 36.02 17.49 -0.14
N GLY A 46 36.86 16.67 -0.80
CA GLY A 46 38.31 16.63 -0.57
C GLY A 46 38.88 15.31 -0.01
N GLU A 47 38.06 14.33 0.36
CA GLU A 47 38.54 13.00 0.77
C GLU A 47 39.00 12.15 -0.44
N GLU A 48 40.17 11.52 -0.32
CA GLU A 48 40.70 10.56 -1.29
C GLU A 48 39.88 9.27 -1.27
N GLY A 49 39.21 8.96 -2.38
CA GLY A 49 38.46 7.72 -2.52
C GLY A 49 37.49 7.71 -3.70
N ILE A 50 36.93 6.54 -3.97
CA ILE A 50 36.03 6.33 -5.10
C ILE A 50 34.65 6.86 -4.72
N ARG A 51 34.12 7.80 -5.53
CA ARG A 51 32.79 8.37 -5.31
C ARG A 51 31.73 7.67 -6.15
N LEU A 52 30.50 7.61 -5.64
CA LEU A 52 29.31 7.24 -6.38
C LEU A 52 28.37 8.44 -6.47
N SER A 53 28.07 8.89 -7.69
CA SER A 53 27.16 10.00 -7.97
C SER A 53 25.98 9.54 -8.83
N LEU A 54 24.78 9.49 -8.23
CA LEU A 54 23.54 9.07 -8.88
C LEU A 54 22.51 10.19 -8.87
N ARG A 55 21.74 10.27 -9.95
CA ARG A 55 20.62 11.22 -10.12
C ARG A 55 19.41 10.45 -10.62
N LEU A 56 18.30 10.56 -9.92
CA LEU A 56 17.06 9.84 -10.18
C LEU A 56 15.90 10.84 -10.28
N ASP A 57 14.98 10.60 -11.21
CA ASP A 57 13.69 11.29 -11.25
C ASP A 57 12.57 10.30 -10.93
N VAL A 58 11.59 10.73 -10.14
CA VAL A 58 10.34 10.00 -9.93
C VAL A 58 9.48 10.15 -11.18
N GLU A 59 9.14 9.03 -11.84
CA GLU A 59 8.21 9.05 -12.97
C GLU A 59 6.76 9.29 -12.51
N ASN A 60 5.92 9.72 -13.46
CA ASN A 60 4.47 9.74 -13.27
C ASN A 60 3.90 8.33 -13.46
N PHE A 61 2.80 8.03 -12.79
CA PHE A 61 2.05 6.77 -12.95
C PHE A 61 1.13 6.83 -14.16
N GLU A 62 0.74 5.66 -14.64
CA GLU A 62 -0.41 5.54 -15.54
C GLU A 62 -1.67 5.35 -14.68
N GLU A 63 -2.65 6.24 -14.83
CA GLU A 63 -3.95 6.15 -14.15
C GLU A 63 -4.92 5.35 -15.04
N VAL A 64 -5.56 4.33 -14.46
CA VAL A 64 -6.50 3.42 -15.14
C VAL A 64 -7.86 3.50 -14.46
N ALA A 65 -8.86 4.02 -15.17
CA ALA A 65 -10.25 4.00 -14.73
C ALA A 65 -10.78 2.54 -14.67
N GLY A 66 -11.45 2.17 -13.58
CA GLY A 66 -12.03 0.84 -13.40
C GLY A 66 -11.08 -0.23 -12.85
N GLY A 67 -11.55 -1.49 -12.91
CA GLY A 67 -10.84 -2.66 -12.40
C GLY A 67 -9.95 -3.37 -13.43
N PHE A 68 -9.37 -4.51 -13.04
CA PHE A 68 -8.42 -5.31 -13.84
C PHE A 68 -8.94 -5.80 -15.20
N ASP A 69 -10.26 -5.75 -15.39
CA ASP A 69 -10.99 -6.23 -16.57
C ASP A 69 -11.22 -5.15 -17.63
N ALA A 70 -11.01 -3.87 -17.28
CA ALA A 70 -11.06 -2.78 -18.24
C ALA A 70 -10.05 -3.08 -19.35
N ALA A 71 -10.54 -3.19 -20.59
CA ALA A 71 -9.75 -3.71 -21.69
C ALA A 71 -8.42 -2.95 -21.81
N GLN A 72 -7.29 -3.66 -21.71
CA GLN A 72 -5.92 -3.12 -21.78
C GLN A 72 -5.53 -2.64 -23.19
N GLN A 73 -6.52 -2.14 -23.94
CA GLN A 73 -6.33 -1.40 -25.18
C GLN A 73 -5.73 -0.04 -24.83
N ALA A 74 -4.64 0.32 -25.50
CA ALA A 74 -4.14 1.69 -25.46
C ALA A 74 -5.25 2.64 -25.93
N ARG A 75 -5.75 3.47 -25.02
CA ARG A 75 -6.73 4.53 -25.29
C ARG A 75 -6.06 5.87 -24.97
N ALA A 76 -6.40 6.89 -25.75
CA ALA A 76 -5.52 8.02 -26.02
C ALA A 76 -5.15 8.88 -24.80
N VAL A 77 -3.97 9.49 -24.86
CA VAL A 77 -3.49 10.48 -23.89
C VAL A 77 -4.31 11.78 -23.99
N ILE A 78 -5.27 11.98 -23.10
CA ILE A 78 -5.67 13.30 -22.57
C ILE A 78 -6.03 13.11 -21.07
N PRO A 79 -5.46 13.87 -20.11
CA PRO A 79 -5.32 13.33 -18.75
C PRO A 79 -6.33 13.86 -17.69
N HIS A 80 -6.47 13.11 -16.57
CA HIS A 80 -6.37 13.60 -15.15
C HIS A 80 -7.56 14.31 -14.40
N ILE A 81 -7.45 14.46 -13.03
CA ILE A 81 -8.18 15.38 -12.07
C ILE A 81 -7.29 15.88 -10.85
N ASN A 82 -7.09 17.21 -10.66
CA ASN A 82 -6.60 17.95 -9.46
C ASN A 82 -7.44 19.22 -9.45
N THR A 83 -8.07 19.58 -8.32
CA THR A 83 -9.25 20.48 -8.43
C THR A 83 -8.95 21.96 -8.71
N GLY A 84 -7.67 22.34 -8.82
CA GLY A 84 -7.26 23.68 -9.26
C GLY A 84 -6.15 23.77 -10.33
N ALA A 85 -5.45 22.68 -10.69
CA ALA A 85 -4.26 22.75 -11.55
C ALA A 85 -4.47 22.23 -12.99
N ALA A 86 -4.07 23.04 -13.97
CA ALA A 86 -4.42 22.96 -15.42
C ALA A 86 -3.99 21.72 -16.23
N ASN A 87 -3.34 20.71 -15.63
CA ASN A 87 -3.13 19.38 -16.25
C ASN A 87 -3.73 18.25 -15.42
N LYS A 88 -4.02 18.56 -14.16
CA LYS A 88 -4.87 17.88 -13.20
C LYS A 88 -4.35 16.57 -12.50
N LYS A 89 -3.11 16.44 -12.00
CA LYS A 89 -2.62 15.15 -11.44
C LYS A 89 -3.35 14.61 -10.18
N LEU A 90 -3.93 13.40 -10.21
CA LEU A 90 -4.66 12.79 -9.06
C LEU A 90 -3.74 12.22 -7.98
N ILE A 91 -2.72 11.46 -8.35
CA ILE A 91 -1.70 10.96 -7.40
C ILE A 91 -0.32 11.46 -7.81
N ASP A 92 0.17 12.42 -7.03
CA ASP A 92 1.51 12.98 -7.19
C ASP A 92 2.48 12.31 -6.21
N LEU A 93 3.08 11.17 -6.58
CA LEU A 93 4.11 10.59 -5.70
C LEU A 93 5.30 11.54 -5.59
N ARG A 94 5.64 11.83 -4.34
CA ARG A 94 6.77 12.63 -3.91
C ARG A 94 7.55 11.79 -2.91
N ALA A 95 8.86 11.74 -3.08
CA ALA A 95 9.71 11.19 -2.05
C ALA A 95 9.89 12.24 -0.94
N TYR A 96 9.69 11.84 0.32
CA TYR A 96 9.90 12.70 1.48
C TYR A 96 10.99 12.10 2.35
N VAL A 97 11.68 12.93 3.15
CA VAL A 97 12.68 12.46 4.09
C VAL A 97 12.05 11.54 5.15
N ASP A 98 12.69 10.42 5.46
CA ASP A 98 12.16 9.44 6.41
C ASP A 98 12.23 9.96 7.85
N GLY A 99 13.26 10.77 8.15
CA GLY A 99 13.51 11.28 9.50
C GLY A 99 14.19 10.28 10.45
N VAL A 100 14.69 9.15 9.93
CA VAL A 100 15.18 8.01 10.71
C VAL A 100 16.69 7.84 10.61
N GLY A 101 17.36 7.55 11.73
CA GLY A 101 18.81 7.33 11.79
C GLY A 101 19.62 8.62 11.95
N PRO A 102 20.94 8.60 11.66
CA PRO A 102 21.81 9.76 11.87
C PRO A 102 21.50 10.92 10.92
N ALA A 103 21.06 10.62 9.69
CA ALA A 103 20.77 11.63 8.66
C ALA A 103 19.25 11.90 8.56
N LYS A 104 18.72 12.64 9.53
CA LYS A 104 17.27 12.93 9.66
C LYS A 104 16.67 13.76 8.51
N ASP A 105 17.51 14.34 7.65
CA ASP A 105 17.16 15.10 6.44
C ASP A 105 17.36 14.28 5.15
N ARG A 106 17.42 12.95 5.25
CA ARG A 106 17.59 12.02 4.12
C ARG A 106 16.43 11.05 3.98
N LEU A 107 16.32 10.51 2.78
CA LEU A 107 15.46 9.41 2.39
C LEU A 107 16.32 8.15 2.33
N MET A 108 15.95 7.09 3.04
CA MET A 108 16.72 5.86 3.02
C MET A 108 16.28 4.98 1.85
N GLY A 109 17.25 4.36 1.19
CA GLY A 109 16.99 3.37 0.15
C GLY A 109 18.21 2.48 -0.05
N MET A 110 18.12 1.63 -1.07
CA MET A 110 19.17 0.69 -1.42
C MET A 110 19.73 0.96 -2.81
N ILE A 111 21.05 0.75 -2.95
CA ILE A 111 21.76 0.72 -4.23
C ILE A 111 22.35 -0.68 -4.39
N TYR A 112 22.10 -1.33 -5.53
CA TYR A 112 22.73 -2.58 -5.93
C TYR A 112 23.64 -2.29 -7.11
N LEU A 113 24.96 -2.32 -6.88
CA LEU A 113 25.97 -2.27 -7.93
C LEU A 113 26.33 -3.70 -8.32
N TYR A 114 26.32 -4.02 -9.61
CA TYR A 114 26.58 -5.38 -10.07
C TYR A 114 27.25 -5.43 -11.44
N ASN A 115 27.87 -6.55 -11.76
CA ASN A 115 28.45 -6.80 -13.07
C ASN A 115 27.65 -7.84 -13.86
N LYS A 116 27.83 -7.86 -15.18
CA LYS A 116 27.24 -8.85 -16.09
C LYS A 116 27.59 -10.30 -15.76
N GLY A 117 28.65 -10.53 -14.98
CA GLY A 117 29.08 -11.83 -14.49
C GLY A 117 28.20 -12.40 -13.37
N GLY A 118 27.34 -11.58 -12.75
CA GLY A 118 26.45 -12.00 -11.66
C GLY A 118 26.92 -11.58 -10.26
N GLU A 119 28.06 -10.89 -10.14
CA GLU A 119 28.56 -10.43 -8.85
C GLU A 119 27.86 -9.13 -8.43
N VAL A 120 27.43 -9.04 -7.17
CA VAL A 120 26.59 -7.96 -6.62
C VAL A 120 27.21 -7.39 -5.35
N VAL A 121 27.12 -6.07 -5.19
CA VAL A 121 27.42 -5.34 -3.95
C VAL A 121 26.20 -4.48 -3.57
N PRO A 122 25.49 -4.82 -2.48
CA PRO A 122 24.38 -4.03 -1.96
C PRO A 122 24.86 -2.95 -0.98
N PHE A 123 24.28 -1.76 -1.10
CA PHE A 123 24.55 -0.61 -0.26
C PHE A 123 23.25 -0.04 0.33
N ASN A 124 23.26 0.30 1.62
CA ASN A 124 22.29 1.21 2.23
C ASN A 124 22.72 2.65 1.94
N ALA A 125 21.85 3.44 1.32
CA ALA A 125 22.18 4.77 0.82
C ALA A 125 21.24 5.85 1.40
N PRO A 126 21.77 6.88 2.07
CA PRO A 126 21.04 8.08 2.46
C PRO A 126 20.90 9.04 1.27
N PHE A 127 19.76 8.98 0.58
CA PHE A 127 19.47 9.85 -0.56
C PHE A 127 19.06 11.26 -0.12
N ARG A 128 19.49 12.24 -0.92
CA ARG A 128 19.04 13.63 -0.85
C ARG A 128 17.81 13.81 -1.74
N VAL A 129 16.78 14.45 -1.18
CA VAL A 129 15.55 14.80 -1.90
C VAL A 129 15.66 16.25 -2.39
N TYR A 130 15.27 16.47 -3.64
CA TYR A 130 15.29 17.76 -4.33
C TYR A 130 13.97 17.99 -5.06
N ASN A 131 13.73 19.24 -5.47
CA ASN A 131 12.61 19.61 -6.34
C ASN A 131 11.26 19.06 -5.82
N ASP A 132 10.96 19.32 -4.54
CA ASP A 132 9.68 18.99 -3.91
C ASP A 132 9.30 17.50 -4.05
N GLY A 133 10.30 16.62 -3.87
CA GLY A 133 10.13 15.16 -3.91
C GLY A 133 10.22 14.52 -5.30
N LYS A 134 10.48 15.29 -6.36
CA LYS A 134 10.53 14.79 -7.75
C LYS A 134 11.90 14.39 -8.27
N SER A 135 12.97 14.95 -7.71
CA SER A 135 14.34 14.52 -8.02
C SER A 135 15.01 13.99 -6.75
N ILE A 136 15.74 12.89 -6.89
CA ILE A 136 16.45 12.23 -5.81
C ILE A 136 17.91 12.10 -6.25
N GLY A 137 18.86 12.30 -5.35
CA GLY A 137 20.27 12.18 -5.67
C GLY A 137 21.08 11.55 -4.55
N TYR A 138 22.18 10.93 -4.94
CA TYR A 138 23.22 10.45 -4.02
C TYR A 138 24.57 10.93 -4.55
N ASP A 139 25.41 11.50 -3.70
CA ASP A 139 26.80 11.84 -4.02
C ASP A 139 27.64 11.66 -2.75
N GLY A 140 28.46 10.62 -2.72
CA GLY A 140 29.28 10.27 -1.56
C GLY A 140 30.33 9.22 -1.89
N LEU A 141 31.10 8.83 -0.88
CA LEU A 141 32.21 7.88 -1.03
C LEU A 141 31.72 6.44 -0.86
N VAL A 142 32.29 5.54 -1.66
CA VAL A 142 32.08 4.10 -1.52
C VAL A 142 33.13 3.55 -0.55
N SER A 143 32.83 3.66 0.74
CA SER A 143 33.70 3.25 1.85
C SER A 143 32.91 2.39 2.86
N GLY A 144 33.49 2.10 4.04
CA GLY A 144 32.80 1.37 5.11
C GLY A 144 32.73 -0.16 4.95
N PHE A 145 33.49 -0.73 4.02
CA PHE A 145 33.63 -2.19 3.88
C PHE A 145 34.30 -2.81 5.12
N PRO A 146 33.75 -3.89 5.71
CA PRO A 146 34.43 -4.68 6.74
C PRO A 146 35.77 -5.24 6.25
N GLU A 147 36.73 -5.40 7.16
CA GLU A 147 38.01 -6.02 6.82
C GLU A 147 37.82 -7.45 6.29
N GLY A 148 38.48 -7.77 5.17
CA GLY A 148 38.39 -9.09 4.52
C GLY A 148 37.09 -9.40 3.76
N SER A 149 36.10 -8.49 3.77
CA SER A 149 34.76 -8.66 3.18
C SER A 149 34.74 -9.21 1.74
N GLY A 150 33.71 -10.00 1.44
CA GLY A 150 33.46 -10.51 0.10
C GLY A 150 33.05 -9.39 -0.84
N TYR A 151 32.20 -8.48 -0.35
CA TYR A 151 31.77 -7.29 -1.09
C TYR A 151 32.92 -6.37 -1.48
N ARG A 152 33.94 -6.18 -0.63
CA ARG A 152 35.11 -5.39 -1.00
C ARG A 152 35.87 -6.00 -2.18
N LYS A 153 36.13 -7.31 -2.13
CA LYS A 153 36.82 -8.03 -3.22
C LYS A 153 36.06 -7.96 -4.55
N ILE A 154 34.73 -8.01 -4.51
CA ILE A 154 33.87 -7.83 -5.68
C ILE A 154 33.97 -6.39 -6.21
N PHE A 155 33.86 -5.40 -5.32
CA PHE A 155 33.95 -3.99 -5.68
C PHE A 155 35.31 -3.64 -6.31
N ASP A 156 36.42 -4.08 -5.71
CA ASP A 156 37.77 -3.85 -6.23
C ASP A 156 37.96 -4.48 -7.63
N ARG A 157 37.32 -5.62 -7.94
CA ARG A 157 37.29 -6.19 -9.31
C ARG A 157 36.55 -5.29 -10.30
N MET A 158 35.40 -4.74 -9.92
CA MET A 158 34.64 -3.80 -10.76
C MET A 158 35.44 -2.51 -11.01
N VAL A 159 36.16 -2.03 -9.99
CA VAL A 159 37.06 -0.88 -10.07
C VAL A 159 38.24 -1.11 -11.01
N ALA A 160 38.89 -2.28 -10.91
CA ALA A 160 40.04 -2.63 -11.76
C ALA A 160 39.71 -2.69 -13.26
N VAL A 161 38.44 -2.92 -13.62
CA VAL A 161 37.94 -2.86 -15.02
C VAL A 161 37.23 -1.54 -15.35
N HIS A 162 37.40 -0.49 -14.53
CA HIS A 162 36.79 0.83 -14.68
C HIS A 162 35.26 0.78 -14.90
N MET A 163 34.56 -0.06 -14.13
CA MET A 163 33.11 -0.25 -14.19
C MET A 163 32.58 -0.73 -15.56
N ARG A 164 33.43 -1.26 -16.44
CA ARG A 164 33.01 -1.90 -17.70
C ARG A 164 32.06 -3.07 -17.40
N ASP A 165 30.99 -3.18 -18.19
CA ASP A 165 29.92 -4.18 -18.03
C ASP A 165 29.29 -4.20 -16.62
N CYS A 166 29.34 -3.07 -15.90
CA CYS A 166 28.69 -2.88 -14.61
C CYS A 166 27.41 -2.03 -14.73
N TYR A 167 26.49 -2.28 -13.82
CA TYR A 167 25.16 -1.69 -13.77
C TYR A 167 24.77 -1.36 -12.34
N VAL A 168 23.88 -0.39 -12.18
CA VAL A 168 23.28 0.00 -10.91
C VAL A 168 21.77 -0.18 -10.95
N SER A 169 21.20 -0.62 -9.83
CA SER A 169 19.76 -0.65 -9.60
C SER A 169 19.47 -0.06 -8.23
N VAL A 170 18.38 0.69 -8.10
CA VAL A 170 18.02 1.43 -6.88
C VAL A 170 16.59 1.13 -6.51
N ILE A 171 16.33 0.97 -5.23
CA ILE A 171 14.98 0.83 -4.69
C ILE A 171 14.83 1.62 -3.39
N ILE A 172 13.64 2.19 -3.20
CA ILE A 172 13.31 3.14 -2.13
C ILE A 172 11.91 2.78 -1.59
N GLY A 173 11.67 3.02 -0.30
CA GLY A 173 10.41 2.71 0.39
C GLY A 173 10.43 1.39 1.16
N ASN A 174 11.58 0.69 1.18
CA ASN A 174 11.87 -0.39 2.13
C ASN A 174 11.88 0.14 3.58
N ASN A 175 11.78 -0.76 4.54
CA ASN A 175 11.91 -0.39 5.95
C ASN A 175 13.33 0.19 6.20
N PRO A 176 13.48 1.28 6.96
CA PRO A 176 14.78 1.88 7.24
C PRO A 176 15.78 0.83 7.76
N TRP A 177 16.99 0.84 7.19
CA TRP A 177 18.11 -0.05 7.55
C TRP A 177 17.90 -1.55 7.27
N GLY A 178 16.82 -1.94 6.59
CA GLY A 178 16.52 -3.33 6.26
C GLY A 178 16.13 -3.56 4.81
N LEU A 179 16.29 -4.80 4.34
CA LEU A 179 15.84 -5.25 3.02
C LEU A 179 14.30 -5.34 2.95
N ASN A 180 13.63 -5.54 4.08
CA ASN A 180 12.22 -5.90 4.14
C ASN A 180 11.30 -4.72 3.83
N PHE A 181 10.13 -5.01 3.23
CA PHE A 181 9.06 -4.04 3.04
C PHE A 181 7.83 -4.44 3.86
N THR A 182 7.51 -3.68 4.91
CA THR A 182 6.24 -3.88 5.62
C THR A 182 5.12 -3.16 4.85
N ASN A 183 4.34 -3.92 4.09
CA ASN A 183 3.12 -3.44 3.45
C ASN A 183 2.17 -2.88 4.52
N LYS A 184 1.64 -1.67 4.31
CA LYS A 184 0.78 -0.99 5.30
C LYS A 184 -0.66 -1.53 5.30
N GLY A 185 -1.02 -2.36 4.32
CA GLY A 185 -2.37 -2.90 4.15
C GLY A 185 -3.37 -1.83 3.68
N PRO A 186 -4.68 -2.09 3.80
CA PRO A 186 -5.72 -1.15 3.39
C PRO A 186 -5.70 0.13 4.23
N HIS A 187 -5.62 1.27 3.55
CA HIS A 187 -5.75 2.60 4.13
C HIS A 187 -7.08 3.23 3.70
N VAL A 188 -7.92 3.60 4.68
CA VAL A 188 -9.28 4.09 4.45
C VAL A 188 -9.27 5.62 4.49
N ILE A 189 -9.58 6.22 3.34
CA ILE A 189 -9.81 7.65 3.16
C ILE A 189 -11.33 7.84 3.28
N THR A 190 -11.77 8.45 4.38
CA THR A 190 -13.20 8.62 4.70
C THR A 190 -13.86 9.75 3.90
N SER A 191 -13.07 10.69 3.38
CA SER A 191 -13.49 11.77 2.50
C SER A 191 -12.31 12.18 1.63
N TRP A 192 -12.41 11.95 0.32
CA TRP A 192 -11.40 12.35 -0.66
C TRP A 192 -11.29 13.88 -0.79
N ASP A 193 -10.07 14.41 -0.86
CA ASP A 193 -9.74 15.83 -1.09
C ASP A 193 -8.32 15.95 -1.68
N ASP A 194 -7.94 17.10 -2.24
CA ASP A 194 -6.62 17.32 -2.85
C ASP A 194 -5.45 17.19 -1.84
N ASN A 195 -5.73 17.33 -0.55
CA ASN A 195 -4.73 17.29 0.54
C ASN A 195 -4.60 15.91 1.21
N VAL A 196 -5.22 14.87 0.66
CA VAL A 196 -5.16 13.52 1.24
C VAL A 196 -3.81 12.88 0.94
N GLU A 197 -3.01 12.68 2.00
CA GLU A 197 -1.74 11.95 1.93
C GLU A 197 -1.91 10.47 2.27
N LEU A 198 -1.26 9.60 1.49
CA LEU A 198 -1.07 8.20 1.87
C LEU A 198 0.00 8.09 2.97
N PRO A 199 -0.02 7.03 3.81
CA PRO A 199 1.01 6.81 4.82
C PRO A 199 2.44 6.85 4.25
N LYS A 200 3.41 7.28 5.07
CA LYS A 200 4.83 7.22 4.68
C LYS A 200 5.23 5.77 4.33
N ASN A 201 5.99 5.63 3.24
CA ASN A 201 6.44 4.34 2.70
C ASN A 201 5.26 3.36 2.45
N PHE A 202 4.15 3.87 1.90
CA PHE A 202 3.02 3.05 1.45
C PHE A 202 3.31 2.25 0.17
N VAL A 203 4.17 2.78 -0.70
CA VAL A 203 4.58 2.19 -1.98
C VAL A 203 6.10 2.17 -2.10
N MET A 204 6.64 1.30 -2.95
CA MET A 204 8.07 1.26 -3.26
C MET A 204 8.36 1.76 -4.67
N LEU A 205 9.48 2.47 -4.81
CA LEU A 205 9.97 2.98 -6.08
C LEU A 205 11.25 2.27 -6.47
N LYS A 206 11.33 1.74 -7.70
CA LYS A 206 12.49 1.03 -8.23
C LYS A 206 13.01 1.61 -9.53
N SER A 207 14.31 1.46 -9.76
CA SER A 207 14.98 1.72 -11.03
C SER A 207 15.96 0.57 -11.30
N GLU A 208 15.75 -0.16 -12.39
CA GLU A 208 16.46 -1.41 -12.69
C GLU A 208 17.43 -1.24 -13.86
N HIS A 209 18.56 -1.96 -13.79
CA HIS A 209 19.51 -2.14 -14.90
C HIS A 209 19.97 -0.85 -15.62
N ASN A 210 20.44 0.13 -14.86
CA ASN A 210 21.04 1.35 -15.41
C ASN A 210 22.55 1.12 -15.58
N ALA A 211 23.11 1.28 -16.78
CA ALA A 211 24.55 1.13 -17.00
C ALA A 211 25.33 2.21 -16.22
N VAL A 212 26.43 1.82 -15.56
CA VAL A 212 27.36 2.76 -14.94
C VAL A 212 28.60 2.99 -15.80
N GLY A 213 29.31 4.08 -15.54
CA GLY A 213 30.56 4.42 -16.16
C GLY A 213 31.51 5.10 -15.17
N TRP A 214 32.80 4.91 -15.41
CA TRP A 214 33.88 5.52 -14.67
C TRP A 214 34.26 6.88 -15.25
N ARG A 215 34.48 7.87 -14.39
CA ARG A 215 34.99 9.20 -14.75
C ARG A 215 36.30 9.46 -14.05
N TYR A 216 37.27 9.89 -14.85
CA TYR A 216 38.62 10.20 -14.38
C TYR A 216 38.71 11.60 -13.74
N THR A 217 37.79 12.53 -14.08
CA THR A 217 37.80 13.90 -13.55
C THR A 217 36.41 14.51 -13.45
N LYS A 218 36.14 15.15 -12.31
CA LYS A 218 35.14 16.23 -12.16
C LYS A 218 35.64 17.23 -11.13
N GLY A 219 36.19 18.36 -11.60
CA GLY A 219 36.65 19.45 -10.73
C GLY A 219 37.69 19.05 -9.69
N GLY A 220 38.74 18.30 -10.10
CA GLY A 220 39.81 17.84 -9.20
C GLY A 220 39.54 16.54 -8.44
N LYS A 221 38.31 16.00 -8.49
CA LYS A 221 37.98 14.69 -7.90
C LYS A 221 38.41 13.55 -8.82
N VAL A 222 39.16 12.60 -8.27
CA VAL A 222 39.61 11.37 -8.94
C VAL A 222 38.59 10.25 -8.72
N HIS A 223 38.36 9.39 -9.71
CA HIS A 223 37.58 8.13 -9.59
C HIS A 223 36.08 8.29 -9.19
N GLU A 224 35.26 8.87 -10.07
CA GLU A 224 33.79 8.93 -9.90
C GLU A 224 33.08 7.81 -10.69
N ILE A 225 32.29 6.99 -10.00
CA ILE A 225 31.27 6.10 -10.56
C ILE A 225 29.98 6.90 -10.73
N SER A 226 29.35 6.80 -11.90
CA SER A 226 28.10 7.47 -12.21
C SER A 226 27.31 6.67 -13.24
N THR A 227 26.08 7.08 -13.57
CA THR A 227 25.41 6.55 -14.75
C THR A 227 26.21 6.85 -16.03
N ALA A 228 26.26 5.86 -16.93
CA ALA A 228 26.88 6.03 -18.24
C ALA A 228 26.21 7.22 -18.98
N GLY A 229 27.03 8.11 -19.55
CA GLY A 229 26.54 9.33 -20.21
C GLY A 229 25.87 10.36 -19.27
N ASN A 230 25.98 10.22 -17.95
CA ASN A 230 25.35 11.11 -16.96
C ASN A 230 23.81 11.15 -16.99
N VAL A 231 23.19 10.09 -17.53
CA VAL A 231 21.74 9.98 -17.69
C VAL A 231 21.05 9.90 -16.32
N ARG A 232 19.92 10.61 -16.15
CA ARG A 232 19.10 10.48 -14.94
C ARG A 232 18.35 9.15 -14.96
N MET A 233 18.50 8.37 -13.89
CA MET A 233 17.76 7.13 -13.66
C MET A 233 16.27 7.45 -13.49
N LYS A 234 15.41 6.48 -13.81
CA LYS A 234 13.95 6.64 -13.66
C LYS A 234 13.41 5.71 -12.60
N LEU A 235 12.80 6.29 -11.58
CA LEU A 235 12.14 5.59 -10.49
C LEU A 235 10.66 5.41 -10.81
N LYS A 236 10.23 4.15 -10.89
CA LYS A 236 8.85 3.71 -11.18
C LYS A 236 8.30 2.98 -9.96
N MET A 237 7.00 3.04 -9.71
CA MET A 237 6.40 2.22 -8.66
C MET A 237 6.53 0.74 -9.01
N MET A 238 7.05 -0.05 -8.06
CA MET A 238 7.06 -1.50 -8.11
C MET A 238 5.65 -2.01 -7.83
N GLY A 239 5.10 -2.87 -8.67
CA GLY A 239 3.70 -3.26 -8.55
C GLY A 239 2.73 -2.11 -8.86
N TYR A 240 1.55 -2.17 -8.26
CA TYR A 240 0.46 -1.23 -8.55
C TYR A 240 -0.31 -0.82 -7.29
N LEU A 241 -1.05 0.28 -7.42
CA LEU A 241 -1.94 0.82 -6.41
C LEU A 241 -3.39 0.63 -6.84
N MET A 242 -4.26 0.24 -5.92
CA MET A 242 -5.72 0.27 -6.09
C MET A 242 -6.31 1.33 -5.17
N MET A 243 -7.11 2.22 -5.75
CA MET A 243 -7.86 3.26 -5.06
C MET A 243 -9.35 2.92 -5.18
N ALA A 244 -9.80 1.95 -4.40
CA ALA A 244 -11.15 1.40 -4.54
C ALA A 244 -12.18 2.34 -3.93
N ARG A 245 -13.06 2.91 -4.75
CA ARG A 245 -14.24 3.67 -4.29
C ARG A 245 -15.32 2.69 -3.86
N ILE A 246 -15.98 2.93 -2.73
CA ILE A 246 -17.24 2.26 -2.41
C ILE A 246 -18.36 3.29 -2.54
N HIS A 247 -19.21 3.12 -3.54
CA HIS A 247 -20.16 4.12 -3.97
C HIS A 247 -21.59 3.70 -3.61
N ASN A 248 -22.13 4.32 -2.57
CA ASN A 248 -23.45 4.02 -2.02
C ASN A 248 -24.48 5.01 -2.58
N THR A 249 -25.31 4.55 -3.52
CA THR A 249 -26.27 5.38 -4.27
C THR A 249 -27.69 5.35 -3.67
N PHE A 250 -27.84 4.89 -2.42
CA PHE A 250 -29.13 4.95 -1.73
C PHE A 250 -29.62 6.40 -1.53
N PRO A 251 -30.93 6.63 -1.32
CA PRO A 251 -31.41 7.95 -0.96
C PRO A 251 -30.77 8.46 0.35
N GLN A 252 -30.24 9.69 0.31
CA GLN A 252 -29.50 10.33 1.41
C GLN A 252 -30.25 10.34 2.75
N TYR A 253 -31.59 10.32 2.74
CA TYR A 253 -32.42 10.43 3.93
C TYR A 253 -33.22 9.14 4.22
N VAL A 254 -33.47 8.92 5.52
CA VAL A 254 -34.47 7.98 6.05
C VAL A 254 -35.55 8.74 6.81
N MET A 255 -36.78 8.22 6.85
CA MET A 255 -37.86 8.75 7.69
C MET A 255 -37.76 8.23 9.12
N ARG A 256 -38.20 9.05 10.09
CA ARG A 256 -38.38 8.63 11.48
C ARG A 256 -39.55 7.66 11.55
N ILE A 257 -39.34 6.49 12.15
CA ILE A 257 -40.36 5.46 12.31
C ILE A 257 -40.72 5.34 13.80
N ASN A 258 -42.01 5.26 14.10
CA ASN A 258 -42.48 4.89 15.44
C ASN A 258 -42.20 3.38 15.65
N PRO A 259 -41.36 2.96 16.63
CA PRO A 259 -40.97 1.56 16.76
C PRO A 259 -42.13 0.61 17.11
N THR A 260 -43.21 1.13 17.70
CA THR A 260 -44.38 0.33 18.12
C THR A 260 -45.31 0.02 16.94
N SER A 261 -45.68 1.04 16.15
CA SER A 261 -46.57 0.87 14.99
C SER A 261 -45.84 0.52 13.68
N GLN A 262 -44.53 0.80 13.62
CA GLN A 262 -43.68 0.70 12.42
C GLN A 262 -44.17 1.55 11.24
N THR A 263 -44.87 2.65 11.55
CA THR A 263 -45.28 3.69 10.61
C THR A 263 -44.38 4.92 10.75
N PRO A 264 -44.36 5.84 9.75
CA PRO A 264 -43.76 7.16 9.92
C PRO A 264 -44.23 7.83 11.21
N TYR A 265 -43.28 8.47 11.91
CA TYR A 265 -43.56 9.29 13.08
C TYR A 265 -43.91 10.71 12.62
N THR A 266 -45.06 11.19 13.07
CA THR A 266 -45.62 12.53 12.83
C THR A 266 -46.11 13.11 14.14
N ASP A 267 -46.02 14.43 14.28
CA ASP A 267 -46.64 15.19 15.36
C ASP A 267 -47.13 16.56 14.82
N ALA A 268 -47.55 17.46 15.70
CA ALA A 268 -48.05 18.80 15.31
C ALA A 268 -46.98 19.68 14.62
N SER A 269 -45.69 19.43 14.87
CA SER A 269 -44.57 20.18 14.29
C SER A 269 -44.04 19.53 13.01
N GLY A 270 -44.22 18.21 12.85
CA GLY A 270 -43.84 17.45 11.67
C GLY A 270 -45.00 16.66 11.09
N SER A 271 -46.00 17.34 10.51
CA SER A 271 -47.18 16.71 9.89
C SER A 271 -46.84 15.88 8.64
N LYS A 272 -45.78 16.27 7.91
CA LYS A 272 -45.14 15.49 6.83
C LYS A 272 -44.20 14.38 7.34
N GLY A 273 -44.00 14.31 8.66
CA GLY A 273 -43.02 13.46 9.32
C GLY A 273 -41.64 14.09 9.45
N TYR A 274 -40.71 13.30 9.96
CA TYR A 274 -39.32 13.68 10.20
C TYR A 274 -38.36 12.86 9.34
N ARG A 275 -37.22 13.44 8.97
CA ARG A 275 -36.12 12.76 8.27
C ARG A 275 -34.79 12.98 8.96
N ALA A 276 -33.82 12.13 8.64
CA ALA A 276 -32.43 12.28 9.03
C ALA A 276 -31.53 11.67 7.95
N LEU A 277 -30.23 11.99 7.96
CA LEU A 277 -29.26 11.33 7.10
C LEU A 277 -29.31 9.81 7.33
N ARG A 278 -29.30 9.04 6.24
CA ARG A 278 -29.27 7.59 6.27
C ARG A 278 -27.94 7.15 6.91
N PRO A 279 -27.97 6.33 7.98
CA PRO A 279 -26.75 5.82 8.59
C PRO A 279 -25.88 5.06 7.59
N ASP A 280 -24.56 5.16 7.74
CA ASP A 280 -23.59 4.54 6.86
C ASP A 280 -23.79 3.02 6.72
N LEU A 281 -23.66 2.52 5.50
CA LEU A 281 -23.69 1.08 5.24
C LEU A 281 -22.42 0.45 5.79
N ARG A 282 -22.55 -0.66 6.52
CA ARG A 282 -21.40 -1.32 7.18
C ARG A 282 -20.94 -2.51 6.36
N THR A 283 -19.69 -2.47 5.88
CA THR A 283 -19.10 -3.54 5.05
C THR A 283 -17.76 -4.03 5.60
N TYR A 284 -17.46 -5.29 5.32
CA TYR A 284 -16.12 -5.88 5.39
C TYR A 284 -15.44 -5.73 4.02
N LEU A 285 -14.12 -5.55 4.05
CA LEU A 285 -13.25 -5.70 2.88
C LEU A 285 -12.58 -7.07 2.96
N ASP A 286 -12.80 -7.91 1.97
CA ASP A 286 -12.27 -9.26 1.88
C ASP A 286 -11.28 -9.36 0.70
N VAL A 287 -10.12 -9.97 0.92
CA VAL A 287 -9.09 -10.18 -0.10
C VAL A 287 -8.65 -11.64 -0.15
N SER A 288 -8.29 -12.16 -1.33
CA SER A 288 -7.67 -13.49 -1.40
C SER A 288 -6.31 -13.51 -0.71
N SER A 289 -6.01 -14.62 -0.01
CA SER A 289 -4.70 -14.85 0.62
C SER A 289 -3.53 -14.94 -0.37
N THR A 290 -3.81 -15.05 -1.67
CA THR A 290 -2.83 -15.07 -2.76
C THR A 290 -2.42 -13.68 -3.26
N LEU A 291 -3.01 -12.60 -2.73
CA LEU A 291 -2.69 -11.21 -3.11
C LEU A 291 -1.62 -10.61 -2.18
N SER A 292 -0.65 -9.90 -2.75
CA SER A 292 0.50 -9.29 -2.06
C SER A 292 0.15 -8.14 -1.10
N VAL A 293 -1.08 -7.63 -1.15
CA VAL A 293 -1.64 -6.70 -0.13
C VAL A 293 -1.90 -7.38 1.22
N ALA A 294 -2.16 -8.70 1.20
CA ALA A 294 -2.66 -9.44 2.35
C ALA A 294 -1.56 -10.21 3.12
N LEU A 295 -0.37 -10.28 2.54
CA LEU A 295 0.78 -11.04 3.00
C LEU A 295 1.96 -10.11 3.23
N ASP A 296 2.81 -10.45 4.19
CA ASP A 296 4.10 -9.77 4.35
C ASP A 296 5.02 -10.10 3.17
N GLN A 297 5.82 -9.12 2.75
CA GLN A 297 6.62 -9.18 1.53
C GLN A 297 8.10 -8.98 1.86
N GLN A 298 8.93 -9.88 1.34
CA GLN A 298 10.38 -9.75 1.41
C GLN A 298 10.90 -9.34 0.03
N LEU A 299 11.65 -8.24 -0.01
CA LEU A 299 12.34 -7.82 -1.22
C LEU A 299 13.48 -8.78 -1.52
N ASP A 300 13.65 -9.10 -2.80
CA ASP A 300 14.78 -9.84 -3.33
C ASP A 300 15.30 -9.13 -4.59
N PHE A 301 16.61 -9.23 -4.83
CA PHE A 301 17.27 -8.69 -6.01
C PHE A 301 18.03 -9.82 -6.71
N ARG A 302 17.66 -10.11 -7.95
CA ARG A 302 18.29 -11.18 -8.74
C ARG A 302 18.73 -10.67 -10.09
N ILE A 303 19.86 -11.18 -10.55
CA ILE A 303 20.30 -11.02 -11.94
C ILE A 303 19.71 -12.19 -12.72
N ASP A 304 18.87 -11.89 -13.71
CA ASP A 304 18.27 -12.89 -14.57
C ASP A 304 19.36 -13.64 -15.37
N ASN A 305 19.27 -14.96 -15.37
CA ASN A 305 20.31 -15.83 -15.91
C ASN A 305 20.47 -15.70 -17.42
N GLN A 306 19.41 -15.34 -18.16
CA GLN A 306 19.43 -15.25 -19.62
C GLN A 306 19.84 -13.85 -20.09
N SER A 307 19.13 -12.82 -19.64
CA SER A 307 19.33 -11.43 -20.04
C SER A 307 20.49 -10.72 -19.33
N LYS A 308 20.98 -11.28 -18.22
CA LYS A 308 21.99 -10.67 -17.31
C LYS A 308 21.56 -9.32 -16.74
N LYS A 309 20.25 -9.11 -16.59
CA LYS A 309 19.67 -7.90 -16.00
C LYS A 309 19.28 -8.12 -14.55
N GLY A 310 19.69 -7.20 -13.69
CA GLY A 310 19.28 -7.13 -12.29
C GLY A 310 17.88 -6.57 -12.16
N HIS A 311 17.01 -7.31 -11.47
CA HIS A 311 15.60 -7.02 -11.27
C HIS A 311 15.21 -7.18 -9.79
N PHE A 312 14.26 -6.37 -9.34
CA PHE A 312 13.66 -6.47 -8.02
C PHE A 312 12.39 -7.33 -8.08
N TYR A 313 12.28 -8.26 -7.14
CA TYR A 313 11.14 -9.15 -6.96
C TYR A 313 10.66 -9.07 -5.51
N MET A 314 9.36 -9.28 -5.28
CA MET A 314 8.89 -9.63 -3.96
C MET A 314 8.75 -11.14 -3.86
N GLN A 315 9.25 -11.69 -2.76
CA GLN A 315 8.84 -12.99 -2.27
C GLN A 315 7.74 -12.80 -1.23
N SER A 316 6.79 -13.75 -1.17
CA SER A 316 5.90 -13.84 -0.02
C SER A 316 6.72 -14.27 1.19
N GLY A 317 6.65 -13.50 2.28
CA GLY A 317 7.23 -13.89 3.56
C GLY A 317 6.45 -15.01 4.27
N GLY A 318 5.38 -15.54 3.65
CA GLY A 318 4.50 -16.58 4.21
C GLY A 318 3.57 -16.10 5.32
N ALA A 319 3.99 -15.09 6.11
CA ALA A 319 3.20 -14.46 7.14
C ALA A 319 2.06 -13.60 6.56
N ARG A 320 0.94 -13.56 7.30
CA ARG A 320 -0.22 -12.72 6.99
C ARG A 320 -0.01 -11.33 7.55
N ASN A 321 -0.29 -10.31 6.75
CA ASN A 321 -0.28 -8.92 7.19
C ASN A 321 -1.25 -8.71 8.37
N ALA A 322 -0.77 -8.09 9.45
CA ALA A 322 -1.50 -7.94 10.72
C ALA A 322 -2.85 -7.18 10.61
N ASN A 323 -3.07 -6.44 9.52
CA ASN A 323 -4.35 -5.78 9.24
C ASN A 323 -5.48 -6.75 8.83
N PHE A 324 -5.18 -8.04 8.62
CA PHE A 324 -6.15 -9.03 8.17
C PHE A 324 -6.35 -10.17 9.17
N ILE A 325 -7.57 -10.72 9.18
CA ILE A 325 -7.99 -11.90 9.94
C ILE A 325 -8.50 -13.01 9.00
N PRO A 326 -8.46 -14.30 9.39
CA PRO A 326 -8.99 -15.39 8.57
C PRO A 326 -10.52 -15.29 8.41
N GLY A 327 -11.01 -15.35 7.16
CA GLY A 327 -12.43 -15.25 6.80
C GLY A 327 -13.06 -16.53 6.22
N GLY A 328 -12.35 -17.68 6.26
CA GLY A 328 -12.89 -18.96 5.77
C GLY A 328 -12.82 -19.15 4.24
N GLY A 329 -11.68 -18.79 3.63
CA GLY A 329 -11.42 -18.85 2.19
C GLY A 329 -10.85 -17.55 1.60
N TYR A 330 -10.99 -16.47 2.36
CA TYR A 330 -10.41 -15.15 2.12
C TYR A 330 -9.83 -14.60 3.44
N LEU A 331 -9.18 -13.45 3.35
CA LEU A 331 -8.66 -12.67 4.46
C LEU A 331 -9.48 -11.38 4.58
N THR A 332 -10.07 -11.16 5.75
CA THR A 332 -10.94 -10.00 6.01
C THR A 332 -10.13 -8.89 6.68
N TYR A 333 -10.26 -7.64 6.21
CA TYR A 333 -9.69 -6.48 6.87
C TYR A 333 -10.26 -6.34 8.29
N ASN A 334 -9.40 -6.12 9.28
CA ASN A 334 -9.77 -6.17 10.70
C ASN A 334 -10.66 -5.00 11.17
N LYS A 335 -11.04 -4.08 10.27
CA LYS A 335 -11.99 -2.99 10.54
C LYS A 335 -13.21 -3.10 9.62
N VAL A 336 -14.38 -2.80 10.18
CA VAL A 336 -15.61 -2.58 9.40
C VAL A 336 -15.55 -1.20 8.76
N LEU A 337 -15.75 -1.15 7.45
CA LEU A 337 -15.90 0.08 6.68
C LEU A 337 -17.30 0.67 6.92
N GLN A 338 -17.36 1.98 7.16
CA GLN A 338 -18.59 2.74 7.25
C GLN A 338 -18.71 3.54 5.96
N VAL A 339 -19.66 3.17 5.11
CA VAL A 339 -19.82 3.67 3.75
C VAL A 339 -21.00 4.66 3.72
N PRO A 340 -20.72 5.98 3.76
CA PRO A 340 -21.77 6.99 3.73
C PRO A 340 -22.50 6.99 2.38
N VAL A 341 -23.74 7.47 2.35
CA VAL A 341 -24.43 7.74 1.08
C VAL A 341 -23.67 8.81 0.31
N SER A 342 -23.35 8.53 -0.95
CA SER A 342 -22.66 9.47 -1.82
C SER A 342 -23.60 10.58 -2.31
N THR A 343 -23.15 11.84 -2.24
CA THR A 343 -23.89 13.02 -2.72
C THR A 343 -23.53 13.42 -4.15
N THR A 344 -22.53 12.77 -4.75
CA THR A 344 -22.04 12.98 -6.12
C THR A 344 -22.36 11.76 -6.99
N PRO A 345 -22.51 11.90 -8.31
CA PRO A 345 -22.66 10.74 -9.21
C PRO A 345 -21.42 9.83 -9.27
N ALA A 346 -21.62 8.63 -9.82
CA ALA A 346 -20.59 7.66 -10.15
C ALA A 346 -19.70 8.12 -11.33
N GLY A 347 -18.76 9.04 -11.10
CA GLY A 347 -17.68 9.32 -12.04
C GLY A 347 -16.65 8.18 -12.17
N GLU A 348 -15.89 8.17 -13.26
CA GLU A 348 -14.79 7.20 -13.52
C GLU A 348 -13.63 7.29 -12.50
N LEU A 349 -13.54 8.41 -11.78
CA LEU A 349 -12.50 8.75 -10.82
C LEU A 349 -13.13 9.31 -9.53
N PRO A 350 -12.45 9.23 -8.37
CA PRO A 350 -12.94 9.81 -7.12
C PRO A 350 -13.16 11.34 -7.22
N ALA A 351 -14.30 11.79 -6.68
CA ALA A 351 -14.65 13.19 -6.47
C ALA A 351 -14.43 13.59 -5.00
N LYS A 352 -14.40 14.89 -4.70
CA LYS A 352 -14.30 15.36 -3.31
C LYS A 352 -15.46 14.81 -2.46
N GLY A 353 -15.15 14.34 -1.26
CA GLY A 353 -16.10 13.71 -0.35
C GLY A 353 -16.28 12.19 -0.53
N ASP A 354 -15.68 11.58 -1.56
CA ASP A 354 -15.80 10.12 -1.74
C ASP A 354 -15.04 9.31 -0.68
N MET A 355 -15.62 8.19 -0.27
CA MET A 355 -14.89 7.17 0.49
C MET A 355 -14.04 6.31 -0.47
N VAL A 356 -12.74 6.26 -0.20
CA VAL A 356 -11.76 5.51 -1.02
C VAL A 356 -10.90 4.63 -0.12
N VAL A 357 -10.65 3.39 -0.54
CA VAL A 357 -9.71 2.48 0.13
C VAL A 357 -8.48 2.28 -0.74
N ALA A 358 -7.35 2.82 -0.28
CA ALA A 358 -6.05 2.64 -0.91
C ALA A 358 -5.43 1.30 -0.50
N MET A 359 -4.93 0.54 -1.47
CA MET A 359 -4.31 -0.78 -1.29
C MET A 359 -3.13 -0.93 -2.25
N TYR A 360 -1.94 -1.20 -1.70
CA TYR A 360 -0.73 -1.39 -2.49
C TYR A 360 -0.39 -2.87 -2.69
N PHE A 361 -0.07 -3.23 -3.93
CA PHE A 361 0.21 -4.59 -4.39
C PHE A 361 1.60 -4.61 -5.06
N PRO A 362 2.68 -4.90 -4.33
CA PRO A 362 4.04 -4.88 -4.89
C PRO A 362 4.34 -6.05 -5.85
N GLN A 363 3.40 -6.99 -6.06
CA GLN A 363 3.50 -8.06 -7.07
C GLN A 363 2.49 -7.87 -8.21
N VAL A 364 2.96 -7.66 -9.44
CA VAL A 364 2.09 -7.50 -10.62
C VAL A 364 1.35 -8.78 -11.01
N ASP A 365 2.02 -9.92 -10.90
CA ASP A 365 1.54 -11.24 -11.32
C ASP A 365 0.82 -12.01 -10.18
N ASP A 366 0.54 -11.36 -9.05
CA ASP A 366 -0.37 -11.91 -8.04
C ASP A 366 -1.82 -12.03 -8.57
N TYR A 367 -2.59 -12.93 -7.96
CA TYR A 367 -3.90 -13.36 -8.44
C TYR A 367 -4.87 -13.55 -7.27
N GLY A 368 -6.17 -13.56 -7.55
CA GLY A 368 -7.23 -13.63 -6.53
C GLY A 368 -8.23 -12.48 -6.67
N SER A 369 -8.97 -12.18 -5.62
CA SER A 369 -10.02 -11.14 -5.64
C SER A 369 -9.92 -10.18 -4.47
N VAL A 370 -10.33 -8.93 -4.71
CA VAL A 370 -10.64 -7.92 -3.70
C VAL A 370 -12.15 -7.70 -3.76
N GLY A 371 -12.84 -7.76 -2.63
CA GLY A 371 -14.28 -7.65 -2.58
C GLY A 371 -14.82 -7.00 -1.31
N ILE A 372 -16.10 -6.65 -1.35
CA ILE A 372 -16.85 -6.15 -0.21
C ILE A 372 -17.96 -7.11 0.17
N ARG A 373 -18.25 -7.21 1.46
CA ARG A 373 -19.33 -8.03 2.01
C ARG A 373 -20.04 -7.25 3.10
N LEU A 374 -21.36 -7.40 3.21
CA LEU A 374 -22.14 -6.72 4.23
C LEU A 374 -21.73 -7.19 5.63
N ALA A 375 -21.48 -6.25 6.54
CA ALA A 375 -21.32 -6.50 7.97
C ALA A 375 -22.68 -6.38 8.67
N ASP A 376 -23.42 -5.33 8.35
CA ASP A 376 -24.87 -5.26 8.57
C ASP A 376 -25.54 -4.35 7.53
N ASN A 377 -26.84 -4.57 7.29
CA ASN A 377 -27.64 -3.84 6.30
C ASN A 377 -28.84 -3.10 6.93
N TYR A 378 -28.75 -2.73 8.22
CA TYR A 378 -29.79 -1.93 8.87
C TYR A 378 -30.01 -0.63 8.08
N PHE A 379 -31.26 -0.24 7.84
CA PHE A 379 -31.67 0.86 6.94
C PHE A 379 -31.47 0.59 5.43
N TYR A 380 -30.90 -0.54 5.02
CA TYR A 380 -30.69 -0.95 3.61
C TYR A 380 -31.41 -2.28 3.27
N ASP A 381 -32.32 -2.74 4.14
CA ASP A 381 -32.91 -4.08 4.14
C ASP A 381 -34.34 -4.14 3.56
N GLY A 382 -34.98 -3.01 3.27
CA GLY A 382 -36.40 -2.93 2.89
C GLY A 382 -37.38 -2.97 4.06
N SER A 383 -36.91 -2.95 5.30
CA SER A 383 -37.74 -2.82 6.52
C SER A 383 -38.40 -1.44 6.60
N ALA A 384 -39.31 -1.27 7.57
CA ALA A 384 -39.99 0.01 7.79
C ALA A 384 -39.00 1.17 7.99
N PHE A 385 -37.87 0.90 8.64
CA PHE A 385 -36.79 1.84 8.92
C PHE A 385 -35.97 2.22 7.67
N SER A 386 -36.06 1.47 6.57
CA SER A 386 -35.37 1.81 5.31
C SER A 386 -36.04 2.94 4.51
N LEU A 387 -37.26 3.35 4.89
CA LEU A 387 -38.14 4.28 4.17
C LEU A 387 -37.44 5.59 3.83
N ALA A 388 -37.30 5.87 2.53
CA ALA A 388 -36.82 7.14 2.02
C ALA A 388 -38.00 8.13 1.81
N PRO A 389 -37.91 9.37 2.32
CA PRO A 389 -38.95 10.39 2.13
C PRO A 389 -39.28 10.58 0.64
N GLY A 390 -40.57 10.50 0.27
CA GLY A 390 -41.05 10.72 -1.11
C GLY A 390 -40.66 9.65 -2.14
N ILE A 391 -39.92 8.60 -1.77
CA ILE A 391 -39.43 7.56 -2.70
C ILE A 391 -39.96 6.17 -2.34
N GLY A 392 -40.08 5.84 -1.05
CA GLY A 392 -40.54 4.53 -0.58
C GLY A 392 -39.45 3.70 0.11
N TYR A 393 -39.75 2.45 0.47
CA TYR A 393 -38.84 1.55 1.18
C TYR A 393 -37.68 1.10 0.29
N GLN A 394 -36.47 0.99 0.84
CA GLN A 394 -35.25 0.76 0.07
C GLN A 394 -34.54 -0.51 0.55
N THR A 395 -34.37 -1.47 -0.35
CA THR A 395 -33.55 -2.67 -0.11
C THR A 395 -32.35 -2.69 -1.05
N LEU A 396 -31.38 -3.57 -0.82
CA LEU A 396 -30.24 -3.76 -1.72
C LEU A 396 -30.70 -4.27 -3.10
N GLY A 397 -30.33 -3.53 -4.14
CA GLY A 397 -30.57 -3.86 -5.54
C GLY A 397 -29.29 -4.31 -6.22
N THR A 398 -28.41 -3.35 -6.52
CA THR A 398 -27.09 -3.60 -7.11
C THR A 398 -26.05 -3.78 -6.02
N LEU A 399 -25.20 -4.79 -6.16
CA LEU A 399 -23.98 -4.93 -5.38
C LEU A 399 -22.87 -5.46 -6.29
N VAL A 400 -21.94 -4.61 -6.68
CA VAL A 400 -20.66 -5.05 -7.23
C VAL A 400 -19.85 -5.57 -6.05
N ASP A 401 -19.74 -6.90 -5.92
CA ASP A 401 -19.18 -7.54 -4.72
C ASP A 401 -17.67 -7.74 -4.78
N LYS A 402 -17.06 -7.89 -5.97
CA LYS A 402 -15.63 -8.17 -6.14
C LYS A 402 -15.03 -7.75 -7.48
N PHE A 403 -13.73 -7.47 -7.45
CA PHE A 403 -12.85 -7.40 -8.61
C PHE A 403 -11.86 -8.57 -8.56
N GLN A 404 -11.61 -9.23 -9.69
CA GLN A 404 -10.81 -10.47 -9.74
C GLN A 404 -9.62 -10.35 -10.70
N LYS A 405 -8.43 -10.67 -10.21
CA LYS A 405 -7.24 -10.98 -10.99
C LYS A 405 -7.24 -12.47 -11.30
N PHE A 406 -7.59 -12.81 -12.54
CA PHE A 406 -7.63 -14.18 -13.01
C PHE A 406 -6.30 -14.58 -13.65
N LYS A 407 -5.67 -15.65 -13.16
CA LYS A 407 -4.52 -16.31 -13.80
C LYS A 407 -5.02 -17.53 -14.59
N PRO A 408 -4.81 -17.61 -15.91
CA PRO A 408 -5.28 -18.74 -16.71
C PRO A 408 -4.60 -20.04 -16.30
N THR A 409 -5.41 -21.09 -16.23
CA THR A 409 -4.94 -22.48 -16.10
C THR A 409 -4.96 -23.12 -17.49
N VAL A 410 -4.08 -24.09 -17.72
CA VAL A 410 -4.07 -24.86 -18.97
C VAL A 410 -5.47 -25.44 -19.22
N GLY A 411 -6.07 -25.13 -20.37
CA GLY A 411 -7.44 -25.53 -20.74
C GLY A 411 -8.53 -24.49 -20.50
N THR A 412 -8.25 -23.33 -19.87
CA THR A 412 -9.24 -22.24 -19.72
C THR A 412 -9.13 -21.20 -20.84
N SER A 413 -10.27 -20.74 -21.38
CA SER A 413 -10.34 -19.67 -22.39
C SER A 413 -10.37 -18.25 -21.80
N ALA A 414 -10.41 -18.10 -20.48
CA ALA A 414 -10.48 -16.82 -19.82
C ALA A 414 -9.12 -16.06 -19.89
N PRO A 415 -9.10 -14.76 -20.22
CA PRO A 415 -7.87 -14.00 -20.46
C PRO A 415 -7.12 -13.67 -19.16
N TYR A 416 -5.79 -13.57 -19.24
CA TYR A 416 -4.96 -13.20 -18.09
C TYR A 416 -5.22 -11.74 -17.67
N ARG A 417 -5.68 -11.56 -16.43
CA ARG A 417 -6.02 -10.25 -15.83
C ARG A 417 -5.02 -9.94 -14.72
N ARG A 418 -3.84 -9.45 -15.11
CA ARG A 418 -2.74 -9.09 -14.20
C ARG A 418 -2.64 -7.58 -13.94
N GLY A 419 -1.94 -7.23 -12.88
CA GLY A 419 -1.49 -5.86 -12.65
C GLY A 419 -0.32 -5.51 -13.59
N VAL A 420 0.07 -4.24 -13.58
CA VAL A 420 1.25 -3.75 -14.32
C VAL A 420 2.01 -2.79 -13.42
N ASP A 421 3.34 -2.83 -13.46
CA ASP A 421 4.21 -1.90 -12.72
C ASP A 421 3.81 -0.44 -13.04
N ASN A 422 3.93 0.45 -12.07
CA ASN A 422 3.73 1.89 -12.25
C ASN A 422 2.29 2.32 -12.61
N LYS A 423 1.26 1.53 -12.26
CA LYS A 423 -0.16 1.85 -12.49
C LYS A 423 -0.98 2.08 -11.23
N VAL A 424 -1.98 2.96 -11.34
CA VAL A 424 -3.03 3.16 -10.34
C VAL A 424 -4.39 2.77 -10.93
N TYR A 425 -5.13 1.90 -10.26
CA TYR A 425 -6.46 1.46 -10.66
C TYR A 425 -7.55 2.09 -9.78
N TYR A 426 -8.64 2.54 -10.38
CA TYR A 426 -9.79 3.15 -9.69
C TYR A 426 -11.07 2.31 -9.86
N PRO A 427 -11.17 1.12 -9.24
CA PRO A 427 -12.39 0.31 -9.28
C PRO A 427 -13.48 0.91 -8.37
N VAL A 428 -14.75 0.73 -8.77
CA VAL A 428 -15.92 1.23 -8.04
C VAL A 428 -16.79 0.07 -7.58
N PHE A 429 -16.82 -0.17 -6.27
CA PHE A 429 -17.82 -1.05 -5.64
C PHE A 429 -19.14 -0.30 -5.51
N GLU A 430 -20.00 -0.41 -6.53
CA GLU A 430 -21.33 0.22 -6.49
C GLU A 430 -22.29 -0.58 -5.60
N VAL A 431 -22.97 0.14 -4.70
CA VAL A 431 -24.04 -0.36 -3.83
C VAL A 431 -25.30 0.44 -4.09
N GLY A 432 -26.23 -0.17 -4.84
CA GLY A 432 -27.40 0.50 -5.39
C GLY A 432 -28.72 0.10 -4.73
N PRO A 433 -29.68 1.05 -4.56
CA PRO A 433 -30.98 0.77 -3.98
C PRO A 433 -31.92 0.06 -4.96
N LYS A 434 -32.88 -0.66 -4.40
CA LYS A 434 -34.10 -1.13 -5.06
C LYS A 434 -35.31 -0.67 -4.25
N THR A 435 -36.15 0.15 -4.86
CA THR A 435 -37.42 0.59 -4.25
C THR A 435 -38.38 -0.59 -4.13
N MET A 436 -39.02 -0.69 -2.96
CA MET A 436 -39.99 -1.71 -2.60
C MET A 436 -41.37 -1.07 -2.40
N SER A 437 -42.41 -1.64 -3.02
CA SER A 437 -43.80 -1.18 -2.90
C SER A 437 -44.45 -1.45 -1.55
N SER A 438 -43.89 -2.37 -0.77
CA SER A 438 -44.36 -2.75 0.56
C SER A 438 -43.18 -3.11 1.47
N THR A 439 -43.36 -2.97 2.78
CA THR A 439 -42.33 -3.28 3.77
C THR A 439 -42.60 -4.58 4.52
N ARG A 440 -41.61 -5.04 5.29
CA ARG A 440 -41.70 -6.19 6.19
C ARG A 440 -41.64 -5.74 7.65
N PRO A 441 -42.55 -6.21 8.53
CA PRO A 441 -42.49 -5.92 9.95
C PRO A 441 -41.22 -6.46 10.60
N VAL A 442 -40.51 -5.63 11.35
CA VAL A 442 -39.33 -6.00 12.12
C VAL A 442 -39.74 -6.48 13.51
N LYS A 443 -39.23 -7.63 13.95
CA LYS A 443 -39.45 -8.17 15.29
C LYS A 443 -38.17 -8.10 16.13
N ASN A 444 -38.28 -8.28 17.45
CA ASN A 444 -37.10 -8.49 18.29
C ASN A 444 -36.35 -9.77 17.87
N PRO A 445 -35.01 -9.79 17.97
CA PRO A 445 -34.13 -8.75 18.53
C PRO A 445 -33.81 -7.58 17.56
N ILE A 446 -34.07 -7.72 16.26
CA ILE A 446 -33.69 -6.74 15.22
C ILE A 446 -34.32 -5.36 15.48
N LEU A 447 -35.57 -5.31 15.94
CA LEU A 447 -36.26 -4.07 16.31
C LEU A 447 -35.54 -3.31 17.42
N SER A 448 -35.01 -4.02 18.43
CA SER A 448 -34.21 -3.41 19.51
C SER A 448 -32.89 -2.81 18.98
N THR A 449 -32.27 -3.42 17.96
CA THR A 449 -31.11 -2.84 17.29
C THR A 449 -31.46 -1.55 16.54
N TYR A 450 -32.58 -1.50 15.84
CA TYR A 450 -33.07 -0.25 15.20
C TYR A 450 -33.36 0.85 16.22
N ILE A 451 -34.02 0.52 17.32
CA ILE A 451 -34.25 1.47 18.44
C ILE A 451 -32.91 1.99 18.96
N ASN A 452 -31.92 1.12 19.19
CA ASN A 452 -30.61 1.55 19.68
C ASN A 452 -29.81 2.38 18.67
N LYS A 453 -29.82 2.02 17.37
CA LYS A 453 -29.17 2.80 16.31
C LYS A 453 -29.82 4.17 16.07
N THR A 454 -31.11 4.34 16.39
CA THR A 454 -31.84 5.61 16.20
C THR A 454 -31.77 6.57 17.40
N LYS A 455 -31.34 6.13 18.58
CA LYS A 455 -31.31 6.95 19.83
C LYS A 455 -30.43 8.21 19.76
N GLY A 456 -29.42 8.25 18.90
CA GLY A 456 -28.51 9.40 18.73
C GLY A 456 -28.71 10.20 17.45
N ILE A 457 -29.69 9.84 16.62
CA ILE A 457 -29.91 10.48 15.32
C ILE A 457 -30.62 11.82 15.50
N GLN A 458 -30.07 12.88 14.88
CA GLN A 458 -30.73 14.18 14.79
C GLN A 458 -31.81 14.13 13.70
N TRP A 459 -33.06 14.37 14.09
CA TRP A 459 -34.23 14.31 13.21
C TRP A 459 -34.75 15.71 12.91
N GLU A 460 -34.81 16.08 11.64
CA GLU A 460 -35.39 17.34 11.16
C GLU A 460 -36.81 17.11 10.59
N ALA A 461 -37.68 18.12 10.71
CA ALA A 461 -39.00 18.07 10.09
C ALA A 461 -38.86 18.10 8.56
N ILE A 462 -39.70 17.34 7.84
CA ILE A 462 -39.69 17.34 6.37
C ILE A 462 -40.36 18.65 5.87
N PRO A 463 -39.68 19.46 5.02
CA PRO A 463 -40.21 20.73 4.51
C PRO A 463 -41.55 20.64 3.78
#